data_AF-A0A7X4DQE9-F1
#
_entry.id   AF-A0A7X4DQE9-F1
#
_cell.length_a   1.000
_cell.length_b   1.000
_cell.length_c   1.000
_cell.angle_alpha   90.00
_cell.angle_beta   90.00
_cell.angle_gamma   90.00
#
_symmetry.space_group_name_H-M   'P 1'
#
loop_
_entity.id
_entity.type
_entity.pdbx_description
1 polymer ?
#
loop_
_entity_poly.entity_id
_entity_poly.type
_entity_poly.pdbx_seq_one_letter_code
_entity_poly.pdbx_strand_id
1 'polypeptide(L)'
;MPGSDDRNAKARLAELMHEKLRRNADKSLLAYAQYMVPSFKVNHHHERIAEVLEDCEAGLIDRALITTPPRHGKSLLCSVVFPAWYLGRHPTNEVIATAYGSELVSGFGRRLRNLVRDPRHADIFGEDAALSPESRARDMWLTMGGGVYRAAGVGGGITGFGGHCLIIDDPVKSWKEADSPVVQSQTWDWYQSDFHTRVMKGGFILVIQTRWNENDLAGKLLAEEEKGGEQWHKVHFPAVDRDGKALWPEMYDIDYFSRRMRNNRVWQALYQGNPLPAEGNLFTENMFRTYDRMPDIGRMRIYGASDYAVSFGKGDFTVHAVVGVDENDDIYLLDLWRRQESSDVSVDAQLALMLRWKPLIWAEESGQIVKSIGPFLEKRQRELKAWGARRQFSSTTDKAARAQSFLARMGSGKVVFPAHAPWYPELKAEMLKFPLGKHDDQVDALSLIGRLIDRMSTGKAKEGPGEKPPALTIGGNLPPGMRGFTWGEVVKDVIDLSRRRRRHAA
;
A
#
# COMPACT_ATOMS: atom_id res chain seq x y z
N MET A 1 -3.50 -59.42 19.42
CA MET A 1 -2.61 -58.29 19.75
C MET A 1 -2.04 -57.73 18.45
N PRO A 2 -2.48 -56.56 17.95
CA PRO A 2 -1.99 -55.98 16.70
C PRO A 2 -0.80 -55.00 16.86
N GLY A 3 -0.24 -54.86 18.07
CA GLY A 3 0.56 -53.69 18.45
C GLY A 3 2.08 -53.77 18.33
N SER A 4 2.67 -54.93 18.01
CA SER A 4 4.14 -55.10 17.90
C SER A 4 4.65 -55.05 16.46
N ASP A 5 3.94 -55.69 15.52
CA ASP A 5 4.37 -55.78 14.12
C ASP A 5 4.23 -54.45 13.35
N ASP A 6 3.18 -53.66 13.64
CA ASP A 6 2.97 -52.34 13.03
C ASP A 6 4.02 -51.31 13.50
N ARG A 7 4.53 -51.44 14.74
CA ARG A 7 5.62 -50.59 15.26
C ARG A 7 6.96 -50.91 14.59
N ASN A 8 7.26 -52.19 14.37
CA ASN A 8 8.46 -52.60 13.64
C ASN A 8 8.41 -52.20 12.17
N ALA A 9 7.24 -52.26 11.53
CA ALA A 9 7.06 -51.81 10.15
C ALA A 9 7.27 -50.29 9.98
N LYS A 10 6.72 -49.48 10.89
CA LYS A 10 6.91 -48.00 10.88
C LYS A 10 8.36 -47.60 11.12
N ALA A 11 9.05 -48.25 12.06
CA ALA A 11 10.47 -48.00 12.32
C ALA A 11 11.33 -48.31 11.09
N ARG A 12 11.09 -49.48 10.46
CA ARG A 12 11.82 -49.89 9.26
C ARG A 12 11.55 -48.97 8.05
N LEU A 13 10.32 -48.48 7.91
CA LEU A 13 9.99 -47.49 6.88
C LEU A 13 10.74 -46.17 7.11
N ALA A 14 10.81 -45.70 8.36
CA ALA A 14 11.54 -44.48 8.70
C ALA A 14 13.04 -44.61 8.42
N GLU A 15 13.66 -45.75 8.71
CA GLU A 15 15.06 -46.05 8.37
C GLU A 15 15.30 -46.03 6.86
N LEU A 16 14.44 -46.70 6.07
CA LEU A 16 14.53 -46.70 4.62
C LEU A 16 14.36 -45.30 4.02
N MET A 17 13.46 -44.50 4.56
CA MET A 17 13.29 -43.10 4.16
C MET A 17 14.54 -42.28 4.50
N HIS A 18 15.10 -42.44 5.69
CA HIS A 18 16.30 -41.73 6.12
C HIS A 18 17.52 -42.05 5.25
N GLU A 19 17.73 -43.34 4.95
CA GLU A 19 18.81 -43.80 4.06
C GLU A 19 18.59 -43.31 2.61
N LYS A 20 17.35 -43.29 2.13
CA LYS A 20 17.02 -42.71 0.82
C LYS A 20 17.34 -41.21 0.77
N LEU A 21 17.04 -40.46 1.82
CA LEU A 21 17.38 -39.03 1.90
C LEU A 21 18.90 -38.84 1.87
N ARG A 22 19.64 -39.60 2.69
CA ARG A 22 21.11 -39.57 2.72
C ARG A 22 21.72 -39.78 1.32
N ARG A 23 21.30 -40.84 0.62
CA ARG A 23 21.84 -41.21 -0.71
C ARG A 23 21.59 -40.20 -1.82
N ASN A 24 20.61 -39.31 -1.64
CA ASN A 24 20.27 -38.29 -2.62
C ASN A 24 20.66 -36.88 -2.14
N ALA A 25 21.20 -36.75 -0.93
CA ALA A 25 21.50 -35.46 -0.32
C ALA A 25 22.60 -34.70 -1.07
N ASP A 26 23.45 -35.38 -1.82
CA ASP A 26 24.45 -34.76 -2.70
C ASP A 26 23.81 -34.14 -3.96
N LYS A 27 22.69 -34.69 -4.45
CA LYS A 27 22.05 -34.32 -5.72
C LYS A 27 20.77 -33.51 -5.56
N SER A 28 20.15 -33.54 -4.39
CA SER A 28 18.89 -32.85 -4.12
C SER A 28 18.99 -32.04 -2.84
N LEU A 29 18.78 -30.74 -2.97
CA LEU A 29 18.73 -29.79 -1.87
C LEU A 29 17.64 -30.16 -0.86
N LEU A 30 16.47 -30.60 -1.33
CA LEU A 30 15.39 -31.03 -0.42
C LEU A 30 15.73 -32.31 0.32
N ALA A 31 16.37 -33.28 -0.35
CA ALA A 31 16.84 -34.49 0.32
C ALA A 31 17.86 -34.14 1.42
N TYR A 32 18.80 -33.25 1.12
CA TYR A 32 19.74 -32.72 2.10
C TYR A 32 19.05 -31.96 3.24
N ALA A 33 18.07 -31.10 2.92
CA ALA A 33 17.31 -30.34 3.91
C ALA A 33 16.62 -31.25 4.92
N GLN A 34 15.89 -32.26 4.44
CA GLN A 34 15.16 -33.20 5.29
C GLN A 34 16.11 -34.14 6.06
N TYR A 35 17.25 -34.52 5.48
CA TYR A 35 18.25 -35.34 6.16
C TYR A 35 18.95 -34.60 7.29
N MET A 36 19.44 -33.39 7.02
CA MET A 36 20.19 -32.59 7.99
C MET A 36 19.28 -31.93 9.02
N VAL A 37 18.06 -31.55 8.62
CA VAL A 37 17.05 -30.90 9.44
C VAL A 37 15.75 -31.73 9.41
N PRO A 38 15.63 -32.81 10.21
CA PRO A 38 14.45 -33.68 10.20
C PRO A 38 13.11 -32.99 10.51
N SER A 39 13.15 -31.80 11.12
CA SER A 39 11.96 -30.98 11.37
C SER A 39 11.52 -30.14 10.16
N PHE A 40 12.30 -30.12 9.07
CA PHE A 40 11.95 -29.41 7.84
C PHE A 40 10.83 -30.13 7.10
N LYS A 41 9.67 -29.50 7.05
CA LYS A 41 8.50 -29.99 6.33
C LYS A 41 8.48 -29.41 4.91
N VAL A 42 8.47 -30.28 3.92
CA VAL A 42 8.38 -29.91 2.51
C VAL A 42 6.93 -29.59 2.15
N ASN A 43 6.76 -28.64 1.24
CA ASN A 43 5.51 -28.27 0.58
C ASN A 43 5.86 -27.86 -0.85
N HIS A 44 4.88 -27.80 -1.75
CA HIS A 44 5.09 -27.55 -3.18
C HIS A 44 5.87 -26.26 -3.48
N HIS A 45 5.71 -25.20 -2.68
CA HIS A 45 6.48 -23.96 -2.87
C HIS A 45 7.96 -24.15 -2.52
N HIS A 46 8.30 -25.04 -1.59
CA HIS A 46 9.68 -25.39 -1.29
C HIS A 46 10.33 -26.21 -2.42
N GLU A 47 9.57 -27.07 -3.07
CA GLU A 47 10.03 -27.84 -4.25
C GLU A 47 10.44 -26.90 -5.36
N ARG A 48 9.56 -25.95 -5.72
CA ARG A 48 9.89 -24.97 -6.75
C ARG A 48 11.05 -24.04 -6.37
N ILE A 49 11.15 -23.66 -5.10
CA ILE A 49 12.31 -22.87 -4.63
C ILE A 49 13.58 -23.70 -4.76
N ALA A 50 13.58 -24.97 -4.35
CA ALA A 50 14.75 -25.83 -4.44
C ALA A 50 15.21 -26.03 -5.89
N GLU A 51 14.28 -26.24 -6.83
CA GLU A 51 14.59 -26.30 -8.27
C GLU A 51 15.36 -25.05 -8.74
N VAL A 52 14.90 -23.85 -8.39
CA VAL A 52 15.59 -22.60 -8.78
C VAL A 52 16.97 -22.49 -8.14
N LEU A 53 17.12 -22.92 -6.89
CA LEU A 53 18.41 -22.90 -6.19
C LEU A 53 19.40 -23.91 -6.79
N GLU A 54 18.92 -25.09 -7.18
CA GLU A 54 19.70 -26.11 -7.89
C GLU A 54 20.08 -25.62 -9.30
N ASP A 55 19.17 -24.95 -10.02
CA ASP A 55 19.46 -24.31 -11.31
C ASP A 55 20.49 -23.18 -11.18
N CYS A 56 20.49 -22.41 -10.09
CA CYS A 56 21.55 -21.45 -9.78
C CYS A 56 22.90 -22.13 -9.56
N GLU A 57 22.93 -23.21 -8.77
CA GLU A 57 24.16 -23.98 -8.52
C GLU A 57 24.71 -24.61 -9.80
N ALA A 58 23.84 -25.07 -10.70
CA ALA A 58 24.21 -25.62 -11.99
C ALA A 58 24.64 -24.56 -13.02
N GLY A 59 24.55 -23.26 -12.69
CA GLY A 59 24.90 -22.15 -13.57
C GLY A 59 23.87 -21.87 -14.68
N LEU A 60 22.64 -22.37 -14.53
CA LEU A 60 21.52 -22.12 -15.44
C LEU A 60 20.80 -20.80 -15.14
N ILE A 61 20.87 -20.34 -13.89
CA ILE A 61 20.28 -19.08 -13.42
C ILE A 61 21.34 -18.28 -12.67
N ASP A 62 21.70 -17.09 -13.16
CA ASP A 62 22.67 -16.20 -12.52
C ASP A 62 22.02 -15.06 -11.70
N ARG A 63 20.72 -14.80 -11.91
CA ARG A 63 19.92 -13.82 -11.16
C ARG A 63 18.58 -14.44 -10.78
N ALA A 64 18.36 -14.65 -9.48
CA ALA A 64 17.12 -15.22 -8.95
C ALA A 64 16.47 -14.27 -7.94
N LEU A 65 15.18 -13.99 -8.13
CA LEU A 65 14.36 -13.21 -7.20
C LEU A 65 13.22 -14.09 -6.69
N ILE A 66 13.27 -14.44 -5.40
CA ILE A 66 12.30 -15.30 -4.73
C ILE A 66 11.50 -14.46 -3.72
N THR A 67 10.19 -14.36 -3.93
CA THR A 67 9.29 -13.65 -3.02
C THR A 67 8.21 -14.57 -2.46
N THR A 68 8.15 -14.66 -1.13
CA THR A 68 7.18 -15.50 -0.42
C THR A 68 6.72 -14.82 0.86
N PRO A 69 5.60 -15.25 1.46
CA PRO A 69 5.12 -14.64 2.69
C PRO A 69 6.03 -14.96 3.89
N PRO A 70 5.95 -14.18 5.00
CA PRO A 70 6.70 -14.46 6.21
C PRO A 70 6.42 -15.87 6.75
N ARG A 71 7.43 -16.49 7.36
CA ARG A 71 7.33 -17.81 8.02
C ARG A 71 6.99 -19.00 7.12
N HIS A 72 7.18 -18.89 5.81
CA HIS A 72 6.97 -20.00 4.86
C HIS A 72 8.27 -20.74 4.52
N GLY A 73 9.19 -20.87 5.48
CA GLY A 73 10.41 -21.68 5.33
C GLY A 73 11.52 -21.10 4.45
N LYS A 74 11.27 -20.01 3.69
CA LYS A 74 12.23 -19.41 2.75
C LYS A 74 13.64 -19.16 3.30
N SER A 75 13.78 -18.46 4.42
CA SER A 75 15.09 -18.11 5.00
C SER A 75 15.85 -19.34 5.52
N LEU A 76 15.13 -20.38 5.98
CA LEU A 76 15.77 -21.64 6.37
C LEU A 76 16.34 -22.36 5.15
N LEU A 77 15.53 -22.50 4.09
CA LEU A 77 15.95 -23.20 2.88
C LEU A 77 17.06 -22.41 2.16
N CYS A 78 16.83 -21.13 1.86
CA CYS A 78 17.70 -20.33 1.01
C CYS A 78 18.95 -19.78 1.71
N SER A 79 18.86 -19.40 3.00
CA SER A 79 19.94 -18.66 3.69
C SER A 79 20.75 -19.52 4.66
N VAL A 80 20.29 -20.76 4.93
CA VAL A 80 20.95 -21.68 5.86
C VAL A 80 21.24 -23.03 5.20
N VAL A 81 20.23 -23.71 4.66
CA VAL A 81 20.41 -25.06 4.13
C VAL A 81 21.12 -25.02 2.78
N PHE A 82 20.68 -24.16 1.86
CA PHE A 82 21.24 -24.03 0.52
C PHE A 82 22.72 -23.66 0.51
N PRO A 83 23.20 -22.61 1.20
CA PRO A 83 24.63 -22.29 1.19
C PRO A 83 25.49 -23.37 1.87
N ALA A 84 24.93 -24.12 2.84
CA ALA A 84 25.62 -25.31 3.37
C ALA A 84 25.75 -26.40 2.30
N TRP A 85 24.67 -26.69 1.57
CA TRP A 85 24.65 -27.66 0.48
C TRP A 85 25.58 -27.26 -0.67
N TYR A 86 25.55 -25.99 -1.06
CA TYR A 86 26.40 -25.40 -2.09
C TYR A 86 27.89 -25.55 -1.74
N LEU A 87 28.30 -25.19 -0.52
CA LEU A 87 29.69 -25.39 -0.07
C LEU A 87 30.06 -26.87 0.09
N GLY A 88 29.08 -27.74 0.36
CA GLY A 88 29.27 -29.18 0.30
C GLY A 88 29.70 -29.65 -1.09
N ARG A 89 29.00 -29.17 -2.13
CA ARG A 89 29.29 -29.53 -3.52
C ARG A 89 30.48 -28.78 -4.10
N HIS A 90 30.73 -27.57 -3.62
CA HIS A 90 31.80 -26.68 -4.08
C HIS A 90 32.69 -26.25 -2.89
N PRO A 91 33.51 -27.17 -2.35
CA PRO A 91 34.28 -26.92 -1.13
C PRO A 91 35.38 -25.87 -1.29
N THR A 92 35.61 -25.34 -2.49
CA THR A 92 36.59 -24.28 -2.79
C THR A 92 35.93 -22.92 -3.06
N ASN A 93 34.59 -22.86 -3.13
CA ASN A 93 33.88 -21.65 -3.56
C ASN A 93 33.62 -20.67 -2.42
N GLU A 94 33.31 -19.43 -2.81
CA GLU A 94 33.04 -18.32 -1.89
C GLU A 94 31.55 -17.96 -1.86
N VAL A 95 30.99 -17.82 -0.66
CA VAL A 95 29.59 -17.46 -0.40
C VAL A 95 29.54 -16.17 0.40
N ILE A 96 28.75 -15.21 -0.07
CA ILE A 96 28.42 -13.98 0.67
C ILE A 96 26.93 -13.99 0.98
N ALA A 97 26.57 -13.94 2.26
CA ALA A 97 25.19 -13.91 2.71
C ALA A 97 24.89 -12.62 3.49
N THR A 98 23.78 -11.97 3.16
CA THR A 98 23.39 -10.68 3.72
C THR A 98 21.91 -10.61 4.08
N ALA A 99 21.56 -9.79 5.08
CA ALA A 99 20.19 -9.50 5.51
C ALA A 99 20.13 -8.14 6.23
N TYR A 100 18.92 -7.61 6.51
CA TYR A 100 18.71 -6.27 7.09
C TYR A 100 19.44 -5.94 8.41
N GLY A 101 19.97 -6.93 9.13
CA GLY A 101 20.55 -6.72 10.44
C GLY A 101 21.63 -7.75 10.77
N SER A 102 22.73 -7.28 11.35
CA SER A 102 23.88 -8.12 11.71
C SER A 102 23.51 -9.30 12.61
N GLU A 103 22.61 -9.11 13.58
CA GLU A 103 22.17 -10.19 14.47
C GLU A 103 21.42 -11.31 13.73
N LEU A 104 20.57 -10.96 12.76
CA LEU A 104 19.83 -11.94 11.97
C LEU A 104 20.79 -12.77 11.11
N VAL A 105 21.74 -12.08 10.47
CA VAL A 105 22.77 -12.71 9.64
C VAL A 105 23.68 -13.60 10.46
N SER A 106 24.15 -13.16 11.64
CA SER A 106 24.92 -13.99 12.56
C SER A 106 24.12 -15.21 13.04
N GLY A 107 22.80 -15.06 13.19
CA GLY A 107 21.89 -16.16 13.46
C GLY A 107 21.90 -17.23 12.36
N PHE A 108 21.82 -16.82 11.10
CA PHE A 108 21.91 -17.72 9.94
C PHE A 108 23.29 -18.34 9.80
N GLY A 109 24.36 -17.55 9.88
CA GLY A 109 25.74 -18.02 9.79
C GLY A 109 26.06 -19.07 10.85
N ARG A 110 25.60 -18.88 12.10
CA ARG A 110 25.71 -19.89 13.16
C ARG A 110 24.98 -21.19 12.81
N ARG A 111 23.74 -21.10 12.30
CA ARG A 111 22.96 -22.30 11.96
C ARG A 111 23.60 -23.07 10.81
N LEU A 112 24.03 -22.37 9.77
CA LEU A 112 24.73 -22.94 8.62
C LEU A 112 26.02 -23.62 9.09
N ARG A 113 26.87 -22.92 9.86
CA ARG A 113 28.12 -23.47 10.40
C ARG A 113 27.89 -24.74 11.21
N ASN A 114 26.79 -24.81 11.95
CA ASN A 114 26.42 -26.03 12.68
C ASN A 114 26.03 -27.19 11.75
N LEU A 115 25.40 -26.91 10.59
CA LEU A 115 25.13 -27.95 9.58
C LEU A 115 26.44 -28.47 8.99
N VAL A 116 27.39 -27.59 8.63
CA VAL A 116 28.68 -27.96 8.03
C VAL A 116 29.60 -28.66 9.03
N ARG A 117 29.49 -28.33 10.32
CA ARG A 117 30.22 -29.00 11.41
C ARG A 117 29.66 -30.40 11.72
N ASP A 118 28.39 -30.66 11.42
CA ASP A 118 27.78 -31.96 11.68
C ASP A 118 28.48 -33.04 10.83
N PRO A 119 28.96 -34.15 11.41
CA PRO A 119 29.67 -35.19 10.66
C PRO A 119 28.88 -35.72 9.46
N ARG A 120 27.54 -35.69 9.54
CA ARG A 120 26.66 -36.08 8.44
C ARG A 120 26.89 -35.27 7.17
N HIS A 121 27.36 -34.02 7.27
CA HIS A 121 27.70 -33.18 6.13
C HIS A 121 28.94 -33.72 5.38
N ALA A 122 30.02 -33.98 6.12
CA ALA A 122 31.23 -34.59 5.55
C ALA A 122 30.96 -36.01 5.02
N ASP A 123 30.08 -36.77 5.67
CA ASP A 123 29.65 -38.09 5.17
C ASP A 123 28.93 -38.03 3.81
N ILE A 124 28.32 -36.89 3.46
CA ILE A 124 27.65 -36.69 2.17
C ILE A 124 28.64 -36.17 1.12
N PHE A 125 29.47 -35.19 1.48
CA PHE A 125 30.25 -34.39 0.52
C PHE A 125 31.76 -34.63 0.54
N GLY A 126 32.28 -35.36 1.53
CA GLY A 126 33.71 -35.58 1.75
C GLY A 126 34.34 -34.58 2.73
N GLU A 127 35.59 -34.86 3.11
CA GLU A 127 36.33 -34.09 4.11
C GLU A 127 36.64 -32.65 3.68
N ASP A 128 36.83 -32.39 2.39
CA ASP A 128 37.10 -31.03 1.87
C ASP A 128 35.93 -30.07 2.13
N ALA A 129 34.71 -30.58 2.19
CA ALA A 129 33.51 -29.81 2.53
C ALA A 129 33.35 -29.55 4.04
N ALA A 130 34.10 -30.26 4.90
CA ALA A 130 33.99 -30.11 6.34
C ALA A 130 34.46 -28.72 6.80
N LEU A 131 33.95 -28.27 7.95
CA LEU A 131 34.36 -27.01 8.55
C LEU A 131 35.85 -27.07 8.95
N SER A 132 36.64 -26.09 8.50
CA SER A 132 38.05 -25.99 8.89
C SER A 132 38.20 -25.79 10.42
N PRO A 133 39.07 -26.55 11.09
CA PRO A 133 39.29 -26.45 12.54
C PRO A 133 39.91 -25.11 12.95
N GLU A 134 40.55 -24.41 12.01
CA GLU A 134 41.13 -23.08 12.23
C GLU A 134 40.08 -21.97 12.30
N SER A 135 38.87 -22.24 11.79
CA SER A 135 37.79 -21.27 11.70
C SER A 135 37.01 -21.14 13.01
N ARG A 136 37.29 -20.07 13.77
CA ARG A 136 36.61 -19.76 15.05
C ARG A 136 35.50 -18.72 14.94
N ALA A 137 35.50 -17.88 13.91
CA ALA A 137 34.51 -16.82 13.73
C ALA A 137 33.15 -17.39 13.26
N ARG A 138 32.07 -16.71 13.66
CA ARG A 138 30.69 -17.11 13.33
C ARG A 138 30.26 -16.59 11.96
N ASP A 139 30.73 -15.39 11.62
CA ASP A 139 30.30 -14.64 10.44
C ASP A 139 31.31 -14.78 9.29
N MET A 140 32.47 -15.39 9.53
CA MET A 140 33.41 -15.78 8.48
C MET A 140 34.14 -17.06 8.88
N TRP A 141 34.07 -18.08 8.03
CA TRP A 141 34.72 -19.37 8.26
C TRP A 141 35.00 -20.04 6.91
N LEU A 142 35.90 -21.01 6.96
CA LEU A 142 36.38 -21.75 5.81
C LEU A 142 35.99 -23.22 5.89
N THR A 143 35.80 -23.84 4.74
CA THR A 143 35.83 -25.30 4.59
C THR A 143 37.28 -25.80 4.58
N MET A 144 37.49 -27.09 4.73
CA MET A 144 38.82 -27.72 4.61
C MET A 144 39.42 -27.56 3.20
N GLY A 145 38.58 -27.55 2.17
CA GLY A 145 38.97 -27.29 0.78
C GLY A 145 39.33 -25.84 0.47
N GLY A 146 39.17 -24.91 1.42
CA GLY A 146 39.54 -23.51 1.28
C GLY A 146 38.43 -22.58 0.77
N GLY A 147 37.22 -23.11 0.57
CA GLY A 147 36.02 -22.32 0.33
C GLY A 147 35.68 -21.45 1.53
N VAL A 148 34.97 -20.34 1.29
CA VAL A 148 34.74 -19.30 2.29
C VAL A 148 33.25 -19.01 2.40
N TYR A 149 32.73 -18.98 3.62
CA TYR A 149 31.44 -18.37 3.91
C TYR A 149 31.65 -17.05 4.63
N ARG A 150 30.93 -16.02 4.20
CA ARG A 150 30.90 -14.70 4.84
C ARG A 150 29.46 -14.22 5.03
N ALA A 151 29.20 -13.68 6.20
CA ALA A 151 27.92 -13.16 6.63
C ALA A 151 28.09 -11.68 7.02
N ALA A 152 27.28 -10.78 6.45
CA ALA A 152 27.28 -9.36 6.82
C ALA A 152 25.87 -8.75 6.75
N GLY A 153 25.57 -7.76 7.59
CA GLY A 153 24.34 -6.97 7.43
C GLY A 153 24.37 -6.12 6.14
N VAL A 154 23.21 -5.65 5.69
CA VAL A 154 23.11 -4.62 4.64
C VAL A 154 23.92 -3.39 5.06
N GLY A 155 24.77 -2.87 4.17
CA GLY A 155 25.74 -1.80 4.47
C GLY A 155 26.95 -2.24 5.31
N GLY A 156 27.05 -3.53 5.64
CA GLY A 156 28.20 -4.12 6.32
C GLY A 156 29.39 -4.35 5.38
N GLY A 157 30.59 -4.45 5.95
CA GLY A 157 31.84 -4.59 5.20
C GLY A 157 31.98 -5.92 4.45
N ILE A 158 31.55 -5.93 3.19
CA ILE A 158 31.76 -7.03 2.23
C ILE A 158 32.85 -6.70 1.18
N THR A 159 33.31 -5.45 1.16
CA THR A 159 34.32 -4.94 0.24
C THR A 159 35.64 -5.72 0.36
N GLY A 160 36.22 -6.10 -0.77
CA GLY A 160 37.47 -6.87 -0.83
C GLY A 160 37.31 -8.39 -0.92
N PHE A 161 36.08 -8.90 -0.92
CA PHE A 161 35.77 -10.33 -1.06
C PHE A 161 34.96 -10.58 -2.33
N GLY A 162 35.18 -11.72 -2.97
CA GLY A 162 34.36 -12.19 -4.08
C GLY A 162 33.28 -13.15 -3.60
N GLY A 163 32.36 -13.51 -4.48
CA GLY A 163 31.40 -14.58 -4.22
C GLY A 163 30.99 -15.29 -5.50
N HIS A 164 30.89 -16.60 -5.42
CA HIS A 164 30.25 -17.44 -6.42
C HIS A 164 28.74 -17.60 -6.12
N CYS A 165 28.36 -17.55 -4.83
CA CYS A 165 26.97 -17.55 -4.39
C CYS A 165 26.71 -16.33 -3.49
N LEU A 166 25.99 -15.34 -4.01
CA LEU A 166 25.65 -14.12 -3.30
C LEU A 166 24.18 -14.15 -2.90
N ILE A 167 23.89 -13.99 -1.60
CA ILE A 167 22.54 -14.09 -1.03
C ILE A 167 22.16 -12.79 -0.32
N ILE A 168 20.98 -12.26 -0.65
CA ILE A 168 20.31 -11.18 0.08
C ILE A 168 18.98 -11.74 0.61
N ASP A 169 18.82 -11.88 1.92
CA ASP A 169 17.57 -12.32 2.56
C ASP A 169 16.95 -11.18 3.36
N ASP A 170 15.78 -10.70 2.92
CA ASP A 170 15.04 -9.58 3.52
C ASP A 170 15.97 -8.38 3.81
N PRO A 171 16.26 -7.50 2.84
CA PRO A 171 17.18 -6.37 3.05
C PRO A 171 16.63 -5.26 3.96
N VAL A 172 15.35 -5.35 4.36
CA VAL A 172 14.65 -4.35 5.20
C VAL A 172 13.84 -5.04 6.30
N LYS A 173 13.80 -4.44 7.51
CA LYS A 173 13.22 -5.10 8.71
C LYS A 173 11.83 -4.67 9.14
N SER A 174 11.37 -3.52 8.66
CA SER A 174 10.13 -2.91 9.15
C SER A 174 9.51 -1.94 8.15
N TRP A 175 8.22 -1.65 8.32
CA TRP A 175 7.51 -0.61 7.58
C TRP A 175 8.22 0.74 7.63
N LYS A 176 8.73 1.14 8.80
CA LYS A 176 9.44 2.42 8.96
C LYS A 176 10.65 2.54 8.03
N GLU A 177 11.38 1.44 7.86
CA GLU A 177 12.53 1.40 6.96
C GLU A 177 12.10 1.22 5.51
N ALA A 178 11.12 0.36 5.25
CA ALA A 178 10.62 0.10 3.91
C ALA A 178 9.97 1.32 3.27
N ASP A 179 9.38 2.22 4.06
CA ASP A 179 8.76 3.47 3.60
C ASP A 179 9.72 4.66 3.60
N SER A 180 10.93 4.51 4.16
CA SER A 180 11.89 5.61 4.21
C SER A 180 12.61 5.73 2.88
N PRO A 181 12.43 6.83 2.11
CA PRO A 181 13.14 7.00 0.85
C PRO A 181 14.66 7.01 1.04
N VAL A 182 15.12 7.48 2.20
CA VAL A 182 16.55 7.45 2.56
C VAL A 182 17.06 6.01 2.67
N VAL A 183 16.33 5.13 3.34
CA VAL A 183 16.74 3.72 3.50
C VAL A 183 16.62 2.97 2.18
N GLN A 184 15.58 3.26 1.38
CA GLN A 184 15.44 2.70 0.04
C GLN A 184 16.62 3.08 -0.85
N SER A 185 17.04 4.35 -0.86
CA SER A 185 18.22 4.80 -1.61
C SER A 185 19.51 4.18 -1.07
N GLN A 186 19.71 4.16 0.25
CA GLN A 186 20.90 3.52 0.84
C GLN A 186 21.01 2.03 0.51
N THR A 187 19.90 1.29 0.56
CA THR A 187 19.86 -0.14 0.22
C THR A 187 20.16 -0.34 -1.26
N TRP A 188 19.64 0.53 -2.11
CA TRP A 188 19.90 0.50 -3.55
C TRP A 188 21.35 0.82 -3.89
N ASP A 189 21.90 1.89 -3.32
CA ASP A 189 23.29 2.29 -3.53
C ASP A 189 24.23 1.18 -3.07
N TRP A 190 24.00 0.62 -1.87
CA TRP A 190 24.75 -0.53 -1.36
C TRP A 190 24.67 -1.75 -2.30
N TYR A 191 23.48 -2.06 -2.84
CA TYR A 191 23.34 -3.14 -3.79
C TYR A 191 24.21 -2.91 -5.04
N GLN A 192 24.14 -1.71 -5.63
CA GLN A 192 24.85 -1.41 -6.87
C GLN A 192 26.37 -1.28 -6.68
N SER A 193 26.83 -0.55 -5.66
CA SER A 193 28.25 -0.23 -5.51
C SER A 193 29.02 -1.34 -4.80
N ASP A 194 28.42 -1.94 -3.78
CA ASP A 194 29.16 -2.80 -2.86
C ASP A 194 28.86 -4.26 -3.13
N PHE A 195 27.59 -4.65 -3.18
CA PHE A 195 27.18 -6.06 -3.24
C PHE A 195 27.30 -6.65 -4.65
N HIS A 196 26.70 -6.01 -5.64
CA HIS A 196 26.69 -6.48 -7.03
C HIS A 196 28.11 -6.65 -7.58
N THR A 197 29.02 -5.72 -7.23
CA THR A 197 30.42 -5.77 -7.65
C THR A 197 31.24 -6.92 -7.06
N ARG A 198 30.68 -7.72 -6.13
CA ARG A 198 31.35 -8.91 -5.58
C ARG A 198 31.09 -10.18 -6.37
N VAL A 199 30.13 -10.19 -7.29
CA VAL A 199 29.84 -11.39 -8.08
C VAL A 199 31.05 -11.77 -8.93
N MET A 200 31.57 -12.98 -8.69
CA MET A 200 32.69 -13.54 -9.46
C MET A 200 32.17 -14.10 -10.78
N LYS A 201 33.07 -14.31 -11.75
CA LYS A 201 32.72 -14.93 -13.02
C LYS A 201 32.12 -16.33 -12.78
N GLY A 202 30.93 -16.56 -13.34
CA GLY A 202 30.18 -17.81 -13.13
C GLY A 202 29.42 -17.88 -11.80
N GLY A 203 29.45 -16.80 -11.00
CA GLY A 203 28.64 -16.68 -9.79
C GLY A 203 27.24 -16.14 -10.07
N PHE A 204 26.37 -16.27 -9.07
CA PHE A 204 24.97 -15.86 -9.14
C PHE A 204 24.55 -15.01 -7.93
N ILE A 205 23.48 -14.24 -8.12
CA ILE A 205 22.83 -13.45 -7.07
C ILE A 205 21.43 -13.99 -6.80
N LEU A 206 21.19 -14.31 -5.54
CA LEU A 206 19.90 -14.75 -5.01
C LEU A 206 19.34 -13.67 -4.08
N VAL A 207 18.23 -13.06 -4.49
CA VAL A 207 17.45 -12.14 -3.65
C VAL A 207 16.22 -12.87 -3.15
N ILE A 208 16.13 -13.05 -1.84
CA ILE A 208 14.96 -13.60 -1.17
C ILE A 208 14.30 -12.50 -0.37
N GLN A 209 13.02 -12.24 -0.61
CA GLN A 209 12.37 -11.10 0.01
C GLN A 209 10.87 -11.30 0.26
N THR A 210 10.43 -10.98 1.47
CA THR A 210 9.04 -10.59 1.69
C THR A 210 8.86 -9.16 1.21
N ARG A 211 7.95 -8.91 0.26
CA ARG A 211 7.74 -7.56 -0.29
C ARG A 211 7.12 -6.63 0.77
N TRP A 212 7.65 -5.43 0.90
CA TRP A 212 7.15 -4.41 1.83
C TRP A 212 6.58 -3.21 1.10
N ASN A 213 7.30 -2.74 0.08
CA ASN A 213 7.02 -1.50 -0.63
C ASN A 213 7.31 -1.70 -2.11
N GLU A 214 6.67 -0.96 -3.02
CA GLU A 214 7.02 -1.03 -4.43
C GLU A 214 8.46 -0.59 -4.72
N ASN A 215 9.02 0.29 -3.88
CA ASN A 215 10.37 0.84 -4.00
C ASN A 215 11.39 0.09 -3.13
N ASP A 216 11.02 -1.08 -2.60
CA ASP A 216 11.98 -1.99 -1.97
C ASP A 216 12.98 -2.56 -3.00
N LEU A 217 14.03 -3.24 -2.52
CA LEU A 217 15.10 -3.73 -3.40
C LEU A 217 14.56 -4.56 -4.58
N ALA A 218 13.70 -5.54 -4.31
CA ALA A 218 13.03 -6.32 -5.33
C ALA A 218 12.30 -5.45 -6.36
N GLY A 219 11.53 -4.45 -5.92
CA GLY A 219 10.84 -3.55 -6.84
C GLY A 219 11.76 -2.68 -7.70
N LYS A 220 12.87 -2.19 -7.15
CA LYS A 220 13.89 -1.46 -7.93
C LYS A 220 14.57 -2.36 -8.96
N LEU A 221 14.89 -3.61 -8.61
CA LEU A 221 15.47 -4.59 -9.55
C LEU A 221 14.53 -4.85 -10.73
N LEU A 222 13.23 -5.04 -10.45
CA LEU A 222 12.20 -5.23 -11.48
C LEU A 222 12.07 -3.98 -12.38
N ALA A 223 12.12 -2.79 -11.79
CA ALA A 223 12.06 -1.54 -12.57
C ALA A 223 13.29 -1.34 -13.47
N GLU A 224 14.48 -1.80 -13.06
CA GLU A 224 15.66 -1.78 -13.92
C GLU A 224 15.60 -2.84 -15.02
N GLU A 225 15.06 -4.04 -14.74
CA GLU A 225 14.82 -5.07 -15.74
C GLU A 225 13.91 -4.55 -16.87
N GLU A 226 12.83 -3.82 -16.53
CA GLU A 226 11.93 -3.17 -17.50
C GLU A 226 12.63 -2.11 -18.39
N LYS A 227 13.70 -1.49 -17.88
CA LYS A 227 14.53 -0.53 -18.62
C LYS A 227 15.62 -1.20 -19.46
N GLY A 228 15.65 -2.53 -19.52
CA GLY A 228 16.66 -3.30 -20.25
C GLY A 228 17.88 -3.69 -19.42
N GLY A 229 17.77 -3.67 -18.09
CA GLY A 229 18.78 -4.17 -17.16
C GLY A 229 18.88 -5.70 -17.12
N GLU A 230 19.56 -6.21 -16.10
CA GLU A 230 19.72 -7.66 -15.87
C GLU A 230 18.36 -8.36 -15.79
N GLN A 231 18.27 -9.55 -16.40
CA GLN A 231 17.05 -10.35 -16.40
C GLN A 231 17.01 -11.24 -15.16
N TRP A 232 15.86 -11.27 -14.48
CA TRP A 232 15.71 -12.00 -13.22
C TRP A 232 14.80 -13.20 -13.39
N HIS A 233 15.26 -14.37 -12.93
CA HIS A 233 14.37 -15.51 -12.73
C HIS A 233 13.49 -15.27 -11.51
N LYS A 234 12.23 -14.94 -11.75
CA LYS A 234 11.26 -14.50 -10.73
C LYS A 234 10.40 -15.67 -10.27
N VAL A 235 10.44 -15.96 -8.97
CA VAL A 235 9.52 -16.89 -8.30
C VAL A 235 8.73 -16.13 -7.25
N HIS A 236 7.41 -16.21 -7.35
CA HIS A 236 6.51 -15.55 -6.43
C HIS A 236 5.43 -16.51 -5.94
N PHE A 237 5.25 -16.58 -4.62
CA PHE A 237 4.17 -17.32 -3.99
C PHE A 237 3.34 -16.41 -3.09
N PRO A 238 2.05 -16.20 -3.38
CA PRO A 238 1.16 -15.52 -2.46
C PRO A 238 0.72 -16.46 -1.32
N ALA A 239 0.37 -15.90 -0.16
CA ALA A 239 -0.12 -16.66 0.98
C ALA A 239 -1.47 -17.33 0.70
N VAL A 240 -2.31 -16.69 -0.13
CA VAL A 240 -3.58 -17.22 -0.62
C VAL A 240 -3.65 -17.00 -2.12
N ASP A 241 -3.97 -18.06 -2.86
CA ASP A 241 -4.09 -18.02 -4.32
C ASP A 241 -5.41 -17.38 -4.80
N ARG A 242 -5.61 -17.35 -6.12
CA ARG A 242 -6.82 -16.75 -6.73
C ARG A 242 -8.10 -17.53 -6.44
N ASP A 243 -7.98 -18.82 -6.11
CA ASP A 243 -9.09 -19.69 -5.74
C ASP A 243 -9.39 -19.62 -4.23
N GLY A 244 -8.67 -18.79 -3.47
CA GLY A 244 -8.83 -18.66 -2.03
C GLY A 244 -8.18 -19.78 -1.23
N LYS A 245 -7.26 -20.55 -1.81
CA LYS A 245 -6.53 -21.62 -1.11
C LYS A 245 -5.25 -21.08 -0.50
N ALA A 246 -4.97 -21.49 0.73
CA ALA A 246 -3.73 -21.14 1.41
C ALA A 246 -2.53 -21.86 0.77
N LEU A 247 -1.40 -21.18 0.71
CA LEU A 247 -0.14 -21.73 0.18
C LEU A 247 0.31 -22.96 0.96
N TRP A 248 0.14 -22.96 2.28
CA TRP A 248 0.56 -24.05 3.14
C TRP A 248 -0.50 -24.36 4.21
N PRO A 249 -1.63 -24.97 3.82
CA PRO A 249 -2.80 -25.12 4.69
C PRO A 249 -2.51 -25.87 5.99
N GLU A 250 -1.58 -26.83 5.98
CA GLU A 250 -1.20 -27.62 7.16
C GLU A 250 -0.50 -26.79 8.23
N MET A 251 0.09 -25.65 7.85
CA MET A 251 0.78 -24.74 8.77
C MET A 251 -0.03 -23.46 9.01
N TYR A 252 -0.66 -22.93 7.96
CA TYR A 252 -1.41 -21.68 7.95
C TYR A 252 -2.65 -21.84 7.07
N ASP A 253 -3.78 -22.10 7.70
CA ASP A 253 -5.07 -22.17 7.03
C ASP A 253 -5.66 -20.77 6.74
N ILE A 254 -6.83 -20.74 6.11
CA ILE A 254 -7.51 -19.48 5.78
C ILE A 254 -7.97 -18.74 7.04
N ASP A 255 -8.34 -19.45 8.12
CA ASP A 255 -8.74 -18.81 9.38
C ASP A 255 -7.58 -18.04 10.01
N TYR A 256 -6.36 -18.60 9.97
CA TYR A 256 -5.13 -17.94 10.39
C TYR A 256 -4.90 -16.61 9.65
N PHE A 257 -5.26 -16.53 8.37
CA PHE A 257 -5.12 -15.32 7.56
C PHE A 257 -6.28 -14.33 7.70
N SER A 258 -7.47 -14.75 8.13
CA SER A 258 -8.66 -13.90 8.23
C SER A 258 -8.44 -12.58 8.99
N ARG A 259 -7.67 -12.62 10.09
CA ARG A 259 -7.33 -11.42 10.89
C ARG A 259 -6.30 -10.52 10.21
N ARG A 260 -5.42 -11.10 9.39
CA ARG A 260 -4.35 -10.40 8.66
C ARG A 260 -4.89 -9.70 7.42
N MET A 261 -5.89 -10.30 6.76
CA MET A 261 -6.61 -9.71 5.63
C MET A 261 -7.29 -8.37 6.00
N ARG A 262 -7.60 -8.14 7.27
CA ARG A 262 -8.22 -6.87 7.74
C ARG A 262 -7.33 -5.65 7.53
N ASN A 263 -6.01 -5.81 7.55
CA ASN A 263 -5.08 -4.74 7.21
C ASN A 263 -4.65 -4.91 5.76
N ASN A 264 -5.40 -4.30 4.84
CA ASN A 264 -5.20 -4.49 3.40
C ASN A 264 -3.77 -4.17 2.94
N ARG A 265 -3.15 -3.12 3.48
CA ARG A 265 -1.76 -2.77 3.13
C ARG A 265 -0.77 -3.87 3.53
N VAL A 266 -0.89 -4.36 4.76
CA VAL A 266 -0.04 -5.44 5.27
C VAL A 266 -0.31 -6.76 4.54
N TRP A 267 -1.58 -7.04 4.24
CA TRP A 267 -2.01 -8.20 3.49
C TRP A 267 -1.42 -8.23 2.07
N GLN A 268 -1.62 -7.15 1.31
CA GLN A 268 -1.18 -7.07 -0.08
C GLN A 268 0.35 -7.14 -0.19
N ALA A 269 1.07 -6.40 0.65
CA ALA A 269 2.54 -6.41 0.63
C ALA A 269 3.11 -7.73 1.15
N LEU A 270 2.94 -8.03 2.44
CA LEU A 270 3.68 -9.12 3.08
C LEU A 270 3.14 -10.49 2.69
N TYR A 271 1.84 -10.62 2.49
CA TYR A 271 1.22 -11.93 2.29
C TYR A 271 0.95 -12.23 0.82
N GLN A 272 0.48 -11.26 0.04
CA GLN A 272 0.26 -11.45 -1.39
C GLN A 272 1.47 -11.09 -2.26
N GLY A 273 2.53 -10.49 -1.70
CA GLY A 273 3.72 -10.06 -2.45
C GLY A 273 3.44 -8.97 -3.49
N ASN A 274 2.30 -8.30 -3.36
CA ASN A 274 1.85 -7.22 -4.22
C ASN A 274 1.78 -5.93 -3.39
N PRO A 275 2.94 -5.34 -3.00
CA PRO A 275 2.92 -4.14 -2.19
C PRO A 275 2.16 -3.06 -2.95
N LEU A 276 1.11 -2.56 -2.31
CA LEU A 276 0.49 -1.34 -2.78
C LEU A 276 1.56 -0.24 -2.71
N PRO A 277 1.58 0.69 -3.67
CA PRO A 277 2.39 1.88 -3.55
C PRO A 277 2.21 2.48 -2.14
N ALA A 278 3.25 3.07 -1.55
CA ALA A 278 3.13 3.72 -0.23
C ALA A 278 1.91 4.67 -0.18
N GLU A 279 1.58 5.18 -1.36
CA GLU A 279 0.37 5.89 -1.73
C GLU A 279 -0.30 5.18 -2.93
N GLY A 280 -0.88 4.00 -2.71
CA GLY A 280 -1.66 3.31 -3.75
C GLY A 280 -2.76 4.22 -4.27
N ASN A 281 -3.12 4.11 -5.56
CA ASN A 281 -4.30 4.78 -6.10
C ASN A 281 -5.50 4.42 -5.23
N LEU A 282 -5.89 5.35 -4.37
CA LEU A 282 -6.92 5.11 -3.36
C LEU A 282 -8.24 4.78 -4.06
N PHE A 283 -8.48 5.44 -5.19
CA PHE A 283 -9.60 5.18 -6.07
C PHE A 283 -9.19 4.25 -7.21
N THR A 284 -10.00 3.24 -7.48
CA THR A 284 -9.77 2.25 -8.55
C THR A 284 -10.90 2.31 -9.58
N GLU A 285 -10.60 1.89 -10.81
CA GLU A 285 -11.50 2.02 -11.98
C GLU A 285 -12.88 1.39 -11.74
N ASN A 286 -12.95 0.25 -11.04
CA ASN A 286 -14.18 -0.46 -10.73
C ASN A 286 -15.08 0.25 -9.70
N MET A 287 -14.59 1.28 -9.00
CA MET A 287 -15.38 2.07 -8.04
C MET A 287 -16.25 3.14 -8.73
N PHE A 288 -16.00 3.45 -9.99
CA PHE A 288 -16.69 4.53 -10.71
C PHE A 288 -18.01 4.02 -11.29
N ARG A 289 -19.12 4.42 -10.67
CA ARG A 289 -20.48 4.25 -11.21
C ARG A 289 -20.95 5.56 -11.83
N THR A 290 -21.68 5.50 -12.93
CA THR A 290 -22.17 6.70 -13.62
C THR A 290 -23.69 6.71 -13.80
N TYR A 291 -24.25 7.90 -13.98
CA TYR A 291 -25.64 8.13 -14.39
C TYR A 291 -25.66 8.97 -15.69
N ASP A 292 -26.56 8.62 -16.61
CA ASP A 292 -26.69 9.34 -17.90
C ASP A 292 -27.72 10.47 -17.84
N ARG A 293 -28.74 10.33 -16.97
CA ARG A 293 -29.82 11.32 -16.79
C ARG A 293 -29.82 11.85 -15.38
N MET A 294 -30.06 13.17 -15.24
CA MET A 294 -30.14 13.84 -13.95
C MET A 294 -31.16 13.12 -13.05
N PRO A 295 -30.79 12.72 -11.82
CA PRO A 295 -31.70 12.05 -10.91
C PRO A 295 -32.76 13.03 -10.36
N ASP A 296 -33.82 12.52 -9.73
CA ASP A 296 -34.87 13.35 -9.14
C ASP A 296 -34.37 14.11 -7.90
N ILE A 297 -33.92 15.35 -8.14
CA ILE A 297 -33.37 16.25 -7.13
C ILE A 297 -34.39 16.54 -6.02
N GLY A 298 -35.69 16.50 -6.32
CA GLY A 298 -36.76 16.82 -5.36
C GLY A 298 -36.81 15.87 -4.15
N ARG A 299 -36.19 14.69 -4.27
CA ARG A 299 -36.12 13.67 -3.21
C ARG A 299 -34.75 13.60 -2.54
N MET A 300 -33.81 14.48 -2.90
CA MET A 300 -32.45 14.44 -2.42
C MET A 300 -32.17 15.50 -1.36
N ARG A 301 -31.32 15.14 -0.40
CA ARG A 301 -30.67 16.09 0.51
C ARG A 301 -29.43 16.64 -0.18
N ILE A 302 -29.42 17.95 -0.46
CA ILE A 302 -28.33 18.58 -1.21
C ILE A 302 -27.26 19.12 -0.25
N TYR A 303 -26.00 18.88 -0.58
CA TYR A 303 -24.83 19.39 0.16
C TYR A 303 -23.81 19.98 -0.82
N GLY A 304 -23.04 20.94 -0.34
CA GLY A 304 -21.91 21.50 -1.09
C GLY A 304 -20.61 21.42 -0.31
N ALA A 305 -19.49 21.52 -1.01
CA ALA A 305 -18.18 21.69 -0.38
C ALA A 305 -17.24 22.55 -1.24
N SER A 306 -16.33 23.25 -0.56
CA SER A 306 -15.29 24.06 -1.20
C SER A 306 -13.91 23.69 -0.69
N ASP A 307 -12.98 23.50 -1.63
CA ASP A 307 -11.54 23.52 -1.38
C ASP A 307 -10.94 24.77 -2.04
N TYR A 308 -10.26 25.60 -1.23
CA TYR A 308 -9.80 26.93 -1.65
C TYR A 308 -8.29 26.95 -1.85
N ALA A 309 -7.84 27.41 -3.02
CA ALA A 309 -6.43 27.57 -3.31
C ALA A 309 -5.76 28.70 -2.50
N VAL A 310 -4.48 28.52 -2.18
CA VAL A 310 -3.68 29.44 -1.36
C VAL A 310 -3.01 30.57 -2.17
N SER A 311 -2.78 30.39 -3.48
CA SER A 311 -2.01 31.32 -4.31
C SER A 311 -2.67 31.66 -5.65
N PHE A 312 -2.50 32.91 -6.10
CA PHE A 312 -3.08 33.42 -7.35
C PHE A 312 -2.17 33.17 -8.57
N GLY A 313 -2.74 32.75 -9.69
CA GLY A 313 -2.13 32.80 -11.03
C GLY A 313 -1.00 31.81 -11.34
N LYS A 314 -0.39 31.17 -10.33
CA LYS A 314 0.55 30.03 -10.46
C LYS A 314 0.46 29.13 -9.22
N GLY A 315 -0.73 28.61 -8.96
CA GLY A 315 -1.08 27.89 -7.73
C GLY A 315 -2.06 26.73 -7.92
N ASP A 316 -2.58 26.23 -6.81
CA ASP A 316 -3.59 25.16 -6.73
C ASP A 316 -4.94 25.62 -7.29
N PHE A 317 -5.84 24.69 -7.67
CA PHE A 317 -7.16 25.06 -8.17
C PHE A 317 -8.12 25.31 -7.01
N THR A 318 -9.09 26.22 -7.18
CA THR A 318 -10.24 26.28 -6.27
C THR A 318 -11.36 25.41 -6.84
N VAL A 319 -11.94 24.56 -5.99
CA VAL A 319 -12.98 23.60 -6.37
C VAL A 319 -14.22 23.77 -5.52
N HIS A 320 -15.39 23.82 -6.16
CA HIS A 320 -16.70 23.76 -5.52
C HIS A 320 -17.46 22.54 -6.05
N ALA A 321 -17.84 21.63 -5.16
CA ALA A 321 -18.60 20.43 -5.49
C ALA A 321 -20.01 20.48 -4.89
N VAL A 322 -21.01 19.98 -5.62
CA VAL A 322 -22.39 19.83 -5.13
C VAL A 322 -22.82 18.37 -5.29
N VAL A 323 -23.33 17.79 -4.22
CA VAL A 323 -23.87 16.43 -4.21
C VAL A 323 -25.33 16.39 -3.75
N GLY A 324 -26.08 15.41 -4.26
CA GLY A 324 -27.37 15.00 -3.72
C GLY A 324 -27.27 13.63 -3.07
N VAL A 325 -27.87 13.47 -1.90
CA VAL A 325 -27.98 12.19 -1.21
C VAL A 325 -29.44 11.76 -1.20
N ASP A 326 -29.74 10.62 -1.80
CA ASP A 326 -31.10 10.09 -1.87
C ASP A 326 -31.53 9.38 -0.56
N GLU A 327 -32.68 8.72 -0.63
CA GLU A 327 -33.27 7.91 0.45
C GLU A 327 -32.52 6.59 0.73
N ASN A 328 -31.68 6.13 -0.19
CA ASN A 328 -30.85 4.92 -0.06
C ASN A 328 -29.40 5.22 0.38
N ASP A 329 -29.14 6.48 0.74
CA ASP A 329 -27.81 7.03 1.03
C ASP A 329 -26.82 6.90 -0.15
N ASP A 330 -27.33 6.83 -1.39
CA ASP A 330 -26.50 6.94 -2.58
C ASP A 330 -26.19 8.44 -2.82
N ILE A 331 -24.91 8.73 -3.06
CA ILE A 331 -24.38 10.07 -3.31
C ILE A 331 -24.25 10.28 -4.81
N TYR A 332 -24.98 11.27 -5.33
CA TYR A 332 -24.90 11.71 -6.72
C TYR A 332 -24.09 12.99 -6.79
N LEU A 333 -23.00 13.00 -7.55
CA LEU A 333 -22.30 14.25 -7.88
C LEU A 333 -23.11 15.02 -8.92
N LEU A 334 -23.62 16.19 -8.55
CA LEU A 334 -24.58 16.96 -9.35
C LEU A 334 -23.92 18.08 -10.15
N ASP A 335 -22.93 18.74 -9.57
CA ASP A 335 -22.24 19.88 -10.18
C ASP A 335 -20.82 20.02 -9.62
N LEU A 336 -19.93 20.55 -10.45
CA LEU A 336 -18.54 20.79 -10.10
C LEU A 336 -18.02 22.04 -10.81
N TRP A 337 -17.46 22.95 -10.05
CA TRP A 337 -16.75 24.12 -10.56
C TRP A 337 -15.28 24.04 -10.15
N ARG A 338 -14.37 24.21 -11.10
CA ARG A 338 -12.92 24.18 -10.88
C ARG A 338 -12.24 25.23 -11.74
N ARG A 339 -11.56 26.22 -11.12
CA ARG A 339 -10.75 27.22 -11.83
C ARG A 339 -9.60 27.76 -10.96
N GLN A 340 -8.57 28.28 -11.63
CA GLN A 340 -7.51 29.10 -11.04
C GLN A 340 -7.86 30.58 -11.26
N GLU A 341 -8.80 31.09 -10.47
CA GLU A 341 -9.32 32.46 -10.58
C GLU A 341 -9.19 33.21 -9.27
N SER A 342 -9.47 34.52 -9.32
CA SER A 342 -9.46 35.35 -8.12
C SER A 342 -10.57 34.97 -7.12
N SER A 343 -10.38 35.31 -5.84
CA SER A 343 -11.29 34.90 -4.77
C SER A 343 -12.69 35.49 -4.93
N ASP A 344 -12.83 36.65 -5.56
CA ASP A 344 -14.13 37.26 -5.88
C ASP A 344 -14.91 36.44 -6.91
N VAL A 345 -14.25 35.96 -7.97
CA VAL A 345 -14.85 35.08 -8.98
C VAL A 345 -15.24 33.74 -8.36
N SER A 346 -14.36 33.17 -7.53
CA SER A 346 -14.64 31.91 -6.83
C SER A 346 -15.83 32.02 -5.86
N VAL A 347 -15.92 33.12 -5.11
CA VAL A 347 -17.05 33.38 -4.21
C VAL A 347 -18.35 33.54 -4.99
N ASP A 348 -18.36 34.31 -6.06
CA ASP A 348 -19.57 34.46 -6.89
C ASP A 348 -19.99 33.12 -7.52
N ALA A 349 -19.05 32.26 -7.91
CA ALA A 349 -19.33 30.90 -8.38
C ALA A 349 -19.94 30.02 -7.28
N GLN A 350 -19.37 30.04 -6.07
CA GLN A 350 -19.93 29.32 -4.91
C GLN A 350 -21.37 29.75 -4.62
N LEU A 351 -21.64 31.06 -4.63
CA LEU A 351 -22.98 31.60 -4.37
C LEU A 351 -23.98 31.29 -5.48
N ALA A 352 -23.53 31.26 -6.73
CA ALA A 352 -24.36 30.80 -7.85
C ALA A 352 -24.78 29.34 -7.66
N LEU A 353 -23.86 28.47 -7.23
CA LEU A 353 -24.17 27.07 -6.90
C LEU A 353 -25.14 26.97 -5.72
N MET A 354 -24.93 27.76 -4.66
CA MET A 354 -25.85 27.81 -3.51
C MET A 354 -27.27 28.23 -3.92
N LEU A 355 -27.42 29.25 -4.76
CA LEU A 355 -28.73 29.73 -5.22
C LEU A 355 -29.42 28.71 -6.13
N ARG A 356 -28.65 28.05 -7.00
CA ARG A 356 -29.16 27.03 -7.93
C ARG A 356 -29.64 25.78 -7.21
N TRP A 357 -28.79 25.24 -6.33
CA TRP A 357 -28.97 23.90 -5.77
C TRP A 357 -29.55 23.90 -4.34
N LYS A 358 -29.57 25.05 -3.66
CA LYS A 358 -30.09 25.22 -2.29
C LYS A 358 -29.59 24.15 -1.30
N PRO A 359 -28.26 23.98 -1.16
CA PRO A 359 -27.70 22.98 -0.26
C PRO A 359 -28.08 23.25 1.19
N LEU A 360 -28.34 22.19 1.95
CA LEU A 360 -28.64 22.24 3.38
C LEU A 360 -27.43 22.74 4.17
N ILE A 361 -26.25 22.18 3.85
CA ILE A 361 -24.97 22.55 4.46
C ILE A 361 -23.90 22.64 3.38
N TRP A 362 -23.02 23.62 3.53
CA TRP A 362 -21.81 23.79 2.73
C TRP A 362 -20.56 23.58 3.59
N ALA A 363 -19.76 22.57 3.26
CA ALA A 363 -18.52 22.25 3.97
C ALA A 363 -17.35 23.09 3.44
N GLU A 364 -16.50 23.58 4.35
CA GLU A 364 -15.30 24.36 4.02
C GLU A 364 -14.14 23.84 4.88
N GLU A 365 -12.92 23.81 4.35
CA GLU A 365 -11.74 23.51 5.15
C GLU A 365 -11.34 24.72 6.01
N SER A 366 -10.97 24.49 7.27
CA SER A 366 -10.52 25.55 8.16
C SER A 366 -9.08 25.97 7.83
N GLY A 367 -8.81 27.26 7.68
CA GLY A 367 -7.47 27.75 7.41
C GLY A 367 -7.34 29.28 7.49
N GLN A 368 -6.14 29.80 7.17
CA GLN A 368 -5.87 31.25 7.11
C GLN A 368 -6.73 31.96 6.04
N ILE A 369 -7.17 31.23 5.01
CA ILE A 369 -7.95 31.75 3.87
C ILE A 369 -9.42 31.99 4.22
N VAL A 370 -10.06 31.14 5.05
CA VAL A 370 -11.45 31.42 5.50
C VAL A 370 -11.50 32.70 6.33
N LYS A 371 -10.41 33.08 7.00
CA LYS A 371 -10.32 34.36 7.70
C LYS A 371 -10.20 35.57 6.76
N SER A 372 -9.66 35.41 5.56
CA SER A 372 -9.56 36.50 4.56
C SER A 372 -10.75 36.55 3.58
N ILE A 373 -11.25 35.39 3.12
CA ILE A 373 -12.40 35.27 2.22
C ILE A 373 -13.73 35.36 2.97
N GLY A 374 -13.80 34.86 4.21
CA GLY A 374 -15.03 34.77 5.01
C GLY A 374 -15.83 36.07 5.10
N PRO A 375 -15.23 37.22 5.48
CA PRO A 375 -15.94 38.50 5.54
C PRO A 375 -16.48 38.96 4.18
N PHE A 376 -15.75 38.69 3.09
CA PHE A 376 -16.18 39.02 1.73
C PHE A 376 -17.33 38.12 1.27
N LEU A 377 -17.23 36.82 1.53
CA LEU A 377 -18.28 35.84 1.24
C LEU A 377 -19.57 36.15 2.02
N GLU A 378 -19.48 36.53 3.30
CA GLU A 378 -20.64 36.96 4.09
C GLU A 378 -21.30 38.22 3.53
N LYS A 379 -20.49 39.20 3.10
CA LYS A 379 -21.00 40.41 2.47
C LYS A 379 -21.74 40.08 1.17
N ARG A 380 -21.15 39.26 0.29
CA ARG A 380 -21.78 38.83 -0.97
C ARG A 380 -23.02 37.95 -0.75
N GLN A 381 -23.02 37.08 0.25
CA GLN A 381 -24.20 36.31 0.67
C GLN A 381 -25.37 37.23 1.03
N ARG A 382 -25.12 38.31 1.78
CA ARG A 382 -26.15 39.30 2.13
C ARG A 382 -26.65 40.06 0.90
N GLU A 383 -25.76 40.50 0.02
CA GLU A 383 -26.11 41.23 -1.21
C GLU A 383 -26.97 40.39 -2.15
N LEU A 384 -26.62 39.11 -2.34
CA LEU A 384 -27.32 38.20 -3.25
C LEU A 384 -28.47 37.43 -2.59
N LYS A 385 -28.67 37.60 -1.28
CA LYS A 385 -29.62 36.82 -0.45
C LYS A 385 -29.43 35.30 -0.62
N ALA A 386 -28.17 34.88 -0.79
CA ALA A 386 -27.77 33.49 -0.95
C ALA A 386 -27.49 32.88 0.44
N TRP A 387 -28.54 32.42 1.11
CA TRP A 387 -28.45 31.84 2.46
C TRP A 387 -28.15 30.35 2.40
N GLY A 388 -27.13 29.91 3.14
CA GLY A 388 -26.78 28.50 3.31
C GLY A 388 -25.94 28.30 4.58
N ALA A 389 -26.21 27.24 5.34
CA ALA A 389 -25.45 26.94 6.54
C ALA A 389 -24.04 26.47 6.16
N ARG A 390 -23.00 27.20 6.59
CA ARG A 390 -21.61 26.83 6.32
C ARG A 390 -21.00 26.12 7.51
N ARG A 391 -20.16 25.12 7.27
CA ARG A 391 -19.52 24.32 8.32
C ARG A 391 -18.06 24.07 8.03
N GLN A 392 -17.21 24.44 8.99
CA GLN A 392 -15.77 24.30 8.86
C GLN A 392 -15.27 22.98 9.43
N PHE A 393 -14.27 22.39 8.77
CA PHE A 393 -13.59 21.17 9.19
C PHE A 393 -12.10 21.44 9.42
N SER A 394 -11.52 20.88 10.50
CA SER A 394 -10.10 21.01 10.78
C SER A 394 -9.24 20.41 9.67
N SER A 395 -8.16 21.10 9.30
CA SER A 395 -7.13 20.54 8.43
C SER A 395 -6.40 19.41 9.14
N THR A 396 -6.21 18.29 8.45
CA THR A 396 -5.47 17.11 8.94
C THR A 396 -4.30 16.92 7.98
N THR A 397 -3.11 16.57 8.50
CA THR A 397 -1.87 16.51 7.69
C THR A 397 -1.79 15.32 6.74
N ASP A 398 -2.67 14.31 6.87
CA ASP A 398 -2.68 13.12 6.02
C ASP A 398 -3.84 13.15 5.01
N LYS A 399 -3.50 13.29 3.72
CA LYS A 399 -4.45 13.36 2.58
C LYS A 399 -5.26 12.07 2.43
N ALA A 400 -4.62 10.91 2.59
CA ALA A 400 -5.29 9.60 2.49
C ALA A 400 -6.33 9.44 3.61
N ALA A 401 -5.98 9.85 4.82
CA ALA A 401 -6.91 9.84 5.95
C ALA A 401 -8.10 10.80 5.74
N ARG A 402 -7.90 11.97 5.10
CA ARG A 402 -9.01 12.90 4.78
C ARG A 402 -10.00 12.29 3.79
N ALA A 403 -9.50 11.57 2.78
CA ALA A 403 -10.33 10.95 1.74
C ALA A 403 -11.01 9.64 2.18
N GLN A 404 -10.61 9.05 3.31
CA GLN A 404 -11.05 7.71 3.71
C GLN A 404 -12.58 7.54 3.79
N SER A 405 -13.29 8.56 4.26
CA SER A 405 -14.76 8.56 4.36
C SER A 405 -15.45 8.51 2.99
N PHE A 406 -14.92 9.28 2.03
CA PHE A 406 -15.44 9.31 0.67
C PHE A 406 -15.06 8.03 -0.10
N LEU A 407 -13.82 7.58 0.09
CA LEU A 407 -13.30 6.32 -0.44
C LEU A 407 -14.13 5.11 0.00
N ALA A 408 -14.47 5.00 1.29
CA ALA A 408 -15.27 3.89 1.79
C ALA A 408 -16.65 3.80 1.11
N ARG A 409 -17.27 4.94 0.82
CA ARG A 409 -18.54 5.01 0.08
C ARG A 409 -18.37 4.62 -1.37
N MET A 410 -17.33 5.11 -2.04
CA MET A 410 -17.01 4.70 -3.42
C MET A 410 -16.76 3.20 -3.53
N GLY A 411 -15.96 2.63 -2.62
CA GLY A 411 -15.68 1.19 -2.57
C GLY A 411 -16.93 0.34 -2.29
N SER A 412 -17.94 0.91 -1.63
CA SER A 412 -19.24 0.27 -1.41
C SER A 412 -20.24 0.50 -2.56
N GLY A 413 -19.80 1.14 -3.65
CA GLY A 413 -20.65 1.49 -4.78
C GLY A 413 -21.68 2.58 -4.48
N LYS A 414 -21.53 3.36 -3.41
CA LYS A 414 -22.50 4.37 -2.95
C LYS A 414 -22.35 5.74 -3.58
N VAL A 415 -21.45 5.91 -4.55
CA VAL A 415 -21.20 7.19 -5.22
C VAL A 415 -21.42 7.04 -6.72
N VAL A 416 -22.16 7.97 -7.32
CA VAL A 416 -22.55 7.96 -8.73
C VAL A 416 -22.20 9.30 -9.38
N PHE A 417 -21.55 9.25 -10.53
CA PHE A 417 -21.03 10.41 -11.26
C PHE A 417 -21.81 10.69 -12.55
N PRO A 418 -21.88 11.96 -13.04
CA PRO A 418 -22.54 12.26 -14.30
C PRO A 418 -21.69 11.82 -15.49
N ALA A 419 -22.16 10.83 -16.25
CA ALA A 419 -21.41 10.22 -17.36
C ALA A 419 -20.98 11.23 -18.44
N HIS A 420 -21.83 12.24 -18.68
CA HIS A 420 -21.68 13.19 -19.78
C HIS A 420 -21.24 14.59 -19.34
N ALA A 421 -20.86 14.78 -18.08
CA ALA A 421 -20.36 16.06 -17.64
C ALA A 421 -18.97 16.34 -18.27
N PRO A 422 -18.74 17.52 -18.88
CA PRO A 422 -17.46 17.82 -19.52
C PRO A 422 -16.24 17.72 -18.60
N TRP A 423 -16.42 17.96 -17.30
CA TRP A 423 -15.37 17.91 -16.28
C TRP A 423 -15.13 16.51 -15.70
N TYR A 424 -16.02 15.53 -15.96
CA TYR A 424 -15.92 14.20 -15.36
C TYR A 424 -14.67 13.42 -15.75
N PRO A 425 -14.20 13.42 -17.01
CA PRO A 425 -12.96 12.71 -17.39
C PRO A 425 -11.73 13.22 -16.63
N GLU A 426 -11.62 14.53 -16.42
CA GLU A 426 -10.53 15.14 -15.66
C GLU A 426 -10.61 14.79 -14.17
N LEU A 427 -11.81 14.85 -13.57
CA LEU A 427 -12.05 14.40 -12.20
C LEU A 427 -11.63 12.94 -12.00
N LYS A 428 -12.08 12.05 -12.90
CA LYS A 428 -11.77 10.62 -12.84
C LYS A 428 -10.27 10.39 -12.93
N ALA A 429 -9.59 11.06 -13.86
CA ALA A 429 -8.14 10.96 -14.02
C ALA A 429 -7.36 11.47 -12.80
N GLU A 430 -7.85 12.51 -12.13
CA GLU A 430 -7.26 13.01 -10.87
C GLU A 430 -7.43 12.00 -9.74
N MET A 431 -8.65 11.50 -9.53
CA MET A 431 -8.96 10.51 -8.49
C MET A 431 -8.17 9.22 -8.66
N LEU A 432 -8.04 8.72 -9.89
CA LEU A 432 -7.24 7.53 -10.20
C LEU A 432 -5.74 7.72 -9.96
N LYS A 433 -5.24 8.96 -9.85
CA LYS A 433 -3.83 9.25 -9.56
C LYS A 433 -3.62 9.70 -8.11
N PHE A 434 -4.69 9.86 -7.33
CA PHE A 434 -4.61 10.34 -5.95
C PHE A 434 -4.06 9.24 -5.02
N PRO A 435 -3.13 9.59 -4.10
CA PRO A 435 -2.74 10.96 -3.70
C PRO A 435 -1.50 11.54 -4.40
N LEU A 436 -0.89 10.81 -5.33
CA LEU A 436 0.37 11.20 -6.02
C LEU A 436 0.17 12.15 -7.23
N GLY A 437 -1.07 12.43 -7.59
CA GLY A 437 -1.40 13.35 -8.69
C GLY A 437 -0.85 14.75 -8.44
N LYS A 438 -0.44 15.46 -9.52
CA LYS A 438 -0.02 16.87 -9.45
C LYS A 438 -1.10 17.78 -8.84
N HIS A 439 -2.36 17.38 -9.00
CA HIS A 439 -3.53 18.06 -8.46
C HIS A 439 -4.31 17.08 -7.60
N ASP A 440 -4.85 17.56 -6.49
CA ASP A 440 -5.73 16.81 -5.61
C ASP A 440 -6.93 17.63 -5.10
N ASP A 441 -7.07 18.86 -5.59
CA ASP A 441 -8.08 19.83 -5.16
C ASP A 441 -9.52 19.29 -5.29
N GLN A 442 -9.79 18.49 -6.33
CA GLN A 442 -11.12 17.91 -6.53
C GLN A 442 -11.40 16.81 -5.52
N VAL A 443 -10.37 16.01 -5.20
CA VAL A 443 -10.47 14.95 -4.19
C VAL A 443 -10.65 15.54 -2.80
N ASP A 444 -9.97 16.64 -2.49
CA ASP A 444 -10.11 17.35 -1.22
C ASP A 444 -11.52 17.93 -1.02
N ALA A 445 -12.09 18.55 -2.04
CA ALA A 445 -13.49 19.01 -2.00
C ALA A 445 -14.49 17.86 -1.77
N LEU A 446 -14.32 16.73 -2.45
CA LEU A 446 -15.17 15.55 -2.26
C LEU A 446 -14.95 14.87 -0.89
N SER A 447 -13.74 14.95 -0.35
CA SER A 447 -13.41 14.43 0.98
C SER A 447 -14.15 15.19 2.09
N LEU A 448 -14.33 16.51 1.93
CA LEU A 448 -15.14 17.32 2.85
C LEU A 448 -16.61 16.87 2.88
N ILE A 449 -17.18 16.48 1.73
CA ILE A 449 -18.53 15.90 1.66
C ILE A 449 -18.61 14.60 2.46
N GLY A 450 -17.65 13.70 2.29
CA GLY A 450 -17.61 12.44 3.05
C GLY A 450 -17.59 12.69 4.56
N ARG A 451 -16.70 13.59 5.02
CA ARG A 451 -16.59 14.00 6.43
C ARG A 451 -17.87 14.65 6.96
N LEU A 452 -18.54 15.46 6.13
CA LEU A 452 -19.82 16.09 6.50
C LEU A 452 -20.89 15.03 6.75
N ILE A 453 -21.02 14.05 5.86
CA ILE A 453 -22.04 13.00 5.97
C ILE A 453 -21.75 12.07 7.16
N ASP A 454 -20.49 11.69 7.41
CA ASP A 454 -20.12 10.87 8.58
C ASP A 454 -20.53 11.55 9.89
N ARG A 455 -20.25 12.85 10.00
CA ARG A 455 -20.58 13.63 11.20
C ARG A 455 -22.09 13.77 11.43
N MET A 456 -22.88 13.77 10.35
CA MET A 456 -24.34 13.73 10.45
C MET A 456 -24.84 12.34 10.87
N SER A 457 -24.22 11.25 10.39
CA SER A 457 -24.61 9.87 10.75
C SER A 457 -24.26 9.47 12.19
N THR A 458 -23.18 10.04 12.74
CA THR A 458 -22.67 9.78 14.10
C THR A 458 -23.38 10.58 15.19
N GLY A 459 -24.29 11.49 14.80
CA GLY A 459 -25.17 12.20 15.71
C GLY A 459 -26.27 11.30 16.28
N LYS A 460 -25.92 10.28 17.08
CA LYS A 460 -26.85 9.81 18.10
C LYS A 460 -27.07 10.95 19.07
N ALA A 461 -28.32 11.38 19.23
CA ALA A 461 -28.70 12.28 20.30
C ALA A 461 -28.08 11.77 21.61
N LYS A 462 -27.34 12.63 22.32
CA LYS A 462 -27.16 12.39 23.75
C LYS A 462 -28.56 12.49 24.34
N GLU A 463 -29.12 11.36 24.74
CA GLU A 463 -30.20 11.34 25.72
C GLU A 463 -29.63 11.95 27.01
N GLY A 464 -29.75 13.27 27.13
CA GLY A 464 -29.71 13.93 28.43
C GLY A 464 -31.01 13.60 29.17
N PRO A 465 -30.99 13.51 30.51
CA PRO A 465 -32.19 13.25 31.29
C PRO A 465 -33.26 14.29 30.92
N GLY A 466 -34.41 13.80 30.48
CA GLY A 466 -35.46 14.62 29.89
C GLY A 466 -36.04 15.63 30.87
N GLU A 467 -35.75 16.91 30.64
CA GLU A 467 -36.64 17.99 31.05
C GLU A 467 -37.40 18.47 29.81
N LYS A 468 -38.73 18.30 29.85
CA LYS A 468 -39.64 18.87 28.85
C LYS A 468 -39.47 20.40 28.86
N PRO A 469 -39.26 21.06 27.71
CA PRO A 469 -39.34 22.52 27.66
C PRO A 469 -40.76 22.96 28.06
N PRO A 470 -40.91 24.07 28.82
CA PRO A 470 -42.23 24.55 29.21
C PRO A 470 -43.03 24.96 27.98
N ALA A 471 -44.34 24.70 28.03
CA ALA A 471 -45.27 25.06 26.98
C ALA A 471 -45.28 26.59 26.78
N LEU A 472 -44.94 27.04 25.58
CA LEU A 472 -45.13 28.42 25.15
C LEU A 472 -46.61 28.66 24.88
N THR A 473 -47.30 29.27 25.85
CA THR A 473 -48.62 29.88 25.67
C THR A 473 -48.52 31.07 24.71
N ILE A 474 -49.37 31.08 23.70
CA ILE A 474 -49.54 32.17 22.73
C ILE A 474 -50.17 33.38 23.45
N GLY A 475 -49.52 34.53 23.40
CA GLY A 475 -50.11 35.81 23.80
C GLY A 475 -49.27 37.01 23.34
N GLY A 476 -49.81 37.82 22.42
CA GLY A 476 -49.40 39.23 22.25
C GLY A 476 -48.92 39.68 20.86
N ASN A 477 -49.86 40.22 20.07
CA ASN A 477 -49.78 41.30 19.05
C ASN A 477 -48.62 41.38 18.02
N LEU A 478 -48.98 41.19 16.74
CA LEU A 478 -48.24 41.70 15.57
C LEU A 478 -48.52 43.20 15.33
N PRO A 479 -47.53 44.02 14.93
CA PRO A 479 -47.78 45.37 14.42
C PRO A 479 -48.32 45.33 12.97
N PRO A 480 -49.25 46.23 12.60
CA PRO A 480 -49.84 46.25 11.25
C PRO A 480 -49.04 47.14 10.29
N GLY A 481 -48.70 46.60 9.11
CA GLY A 481 -48.31 47.44 7.96
C GLY A 481 -47.19 46.92 7.08
N MET A 482 -47.36 45.79 6.40
CA MET A 482 -46.68 45.55 5.11
C MET A 482 -47.53 44.60 4.26
N ARG A 483 -48.43 45.17 3.43
CA ARG A 483 -49.01 44.50 2.27
C ARG A 483 -48.54 45.20 1.01
N GLY A 484 -48.10 44.41 0.03
CA GLY A 484 -48.21 44.73 -1.39
C GLY A 484 -46.93 45.20 -2.08
N PHE A 485 -46.20 44.27 -2.69
CA PHE A 485 -45.52 44.47 -3.99
C PHE A 485 -45.41 43.11 -4.70
N THR A 486 -45.88 43.06 -5.95
CA THR A 486 -45.82 41.86 -6.81
C THR A 486 -44.50 41.80 -7.56
N TRP A 487 -43.89 40.60 -7.58
CA TRP A 487 -42.54 40.29 -8.09
C TRP A 487 -42.27 40.57 -9.58
N GLY A 488 -43.24 41.10 -10.34
CA GLY A 488 -43.11 41.35 -11.78
C GLY A 488 -42.41 42.66 -12.15
N GLU A 489 -42.48 43.69 -11.30
CA GLU A 489 -42.01 45.05 -11.66
C GLU A 489 -40.54 45.28 -11.30
N VAL A 490 -40.01 44.56 -10.30
CA VAL A 490 -38.59 44.65 -9.87
C VAL A 490 -37.62 44.10 -10.92
N VAL A 491 -38.08 43.19 -11.80
CA VAL A 491 -37.21 42.50 -12.77
C VAL A 491 -36.83 43.39 -13.96
N LYS A 492 -37.65 44.41 -14.29
CA LYS A 492 -37.40 45.28 -15.46
C LYS A 492 -36.35 46.35 -15.18
N ASP A 493 -36.32 46.91 -13.97
CA ASP A 493 -35.38 47.96 -13.58
C ASP A 493 -33.94 47.46 -13.40
N VAL A 494 -33.77 46.20 -12.97
CA VAL A 494 -32.44 45.59 -12.79
C VAL A 494 -31.74 45.35 -14.13
N ILE A 495 -32.48 45.09 -15.20
CA ILE A 495 -31.91 44.85 -16.53
C ILE A 495 -31.44 46.17 -17.18
N ASP A 496 -32.17 47.28 -17.00
CA ASP A 496 -31.80 48.57 -17.61
C ASP A 496 -30.65 49.30 -16.88
N LEU A 497 -30.51 49.08 -15.57
CA LEU A 497 -29.37 49.56 -14.79
C LEU A 497 -28.03 48.93 -15.24
N SER A 498 -28.08 47.67 -15.72
CA SER A 498 -26.89 46.97 -16.23
C SER A 498 -26.40 47.50 -17.59
N ARG A 499 -27.32 48.03 -18.42
CA ARG A 499 -27.02 48.56 -19.75
C ARG A 499 -26.51 50.00 -19.73
N ARG A 500 -26.92 50.81 -18.76
CA ARG A 500 -26.44 52.21 -18.61
C ARG A 500 -25.01 52.30 -18.08
N ARG A 501 -24.53 51.33 -17.29
CA ARG A 501 -23.15 51.34 -16.76
C ARG A 501 -22.07 50.94 -17.77
N ARG A 502 -22.42 50.34 -18.92
CA ARG A 502 -21.46 49.99 -19.99
C ARG A 502 -21.22 51.11 -21.02
N ARG A 503 -21.91 52.25 -20.94
CA ARG A 503 -21.71 53.41 -21.86
C ARG A 503 -20.92 54.57 -21.27
N HIS A 504 -20.44 54.47 -20.02
CA HIS A 504 -19.59 55.49 -19.38
C HIS A 504 -18.14 55.02 -19.12
N ALA A 505 -17.73 53.92 -19.76
CA ALA A 505 -16.36 53.41 -19.71
C ALA A 505 -15.83 53.09 -21.13
N ALA A 506 -16.13 53.96 -22.09
CA ALA A 506 -15.50 54.03 -23.41
C ALA A 506 -15.19 55.50 -23.72
#